data_AF-A0AAN6DWB5-F1
#
_entry.id   AF-A0AAN6DWB5-F1
#
_cell.length_a   1.000
_cell.length_b   1.000
_cell.length_c   1.000
_cell.angle_alpha   90.00
_cell.angle_beta   90.00
_cell.angle_gamma   90.00
#
_symmetry.space_group_name_H-M   'P 1'
#
loop_
_entity.id
_entity.type
_entity.pdbx_description
1 polymer ?
#
loop_
_entity_poly.entity_id
_entity_poly.type
_entity_poly.pdbx_seq_one_letter_code
_entity_poly.pdbx_strand_id
1 'polypeptide(L)'
;MRTSTLASIALSAATASASLTSITVKGNAFFAGSDRFYIRGVDYQPGGSSDVADPIADESGCTRDIVEFKKLGINTVRVYTVDNTANHDACMNALADAGIYLVLDVNTPKYSLNRADPNPSYNAVYLQSLFATVDSFANYTNTLAFFSGNEVINDPASSAAAPYVKAVTRDLRQYIREQGFRSIPVGYSAADVSENRLEMAEYMNCGTDDERSDFFAFNDYSWCDPSSFTTSGWDQKVKNFTGYGIPLFLSEYGCNTNTRTFEEVQALYNTEMTSVYSGGLVYEYSQEASDYGLVEINGDSVTELADFTALESQFSNTSNPTGDGGYNSTGGASGCPAYSSPNWLVANDSLPAIPDGAVKYMTEGAGTGPGLTGDGSQNAGGASTGTATAGSGSATATASGSSSTSTSKSGATAMNAPEWSLAPMICGAVVVMSTFFGATLL
;
A
#
# COMPACT_ATOMS: atom_id res chain seq x y z
N MET A 1 28.40 33.50 -46.87
CA MET A 1 27.28 32.59 -46.54
C MET A 1 27.42 32.18 -45.08
N ARG A 2 26.57 32.72 -44.20
CA ARG A 2 26.47 32.33 -42.79
C ARG A 2 25.12 31.65 -42.64
N THR A 3 25.10 30.34 -42.45
CA THR A 3 23.90 29.58 -42.14
C THR A 3 23.75 29.49 -40.63
N SER A 4 22.77 30.21 -40.09
CA SER A 4 22.36 30.10 -38.69
C SER A 4 21.43 28.89 -38.54
N THR A 5 21.84 27.91 -37.75
CA THR A 5 21.00 26.79 -37.32
C THR A 5 20.10 27.26 -36.18
N LEU A 6 18.79 27.35 -36.43
CA LEU A 6 17.78 27.55 -35.38
C LEU A 6 17.54 26.20 -34.69
N ALA A 7 17.90 26.12 -33.41
CA ALA A 7 17.52 25.01 -32.55
C ALA A 7 16.06 25.21 -32.12
N SER A 8 15.17 24.32 -32.57
CA SER A 8 13.79 24.25 -32.09
C SER A 8 13.79 23.67 -30.68
N ILE A 9 13.50 24.52 -29.68
CA ILE A 9 13.18 24.08 -28.33
C ILE A 9 11.77 23.50 -28.39
N ALA A 10 11.65 22.17 -28.33
CA ALA A 10 10.37 21.51 -28.09
C ALA A 10 9.98 21.77 -26.63
N LEU A 11 9.04 22.68 -26.43
CA LEU A 11 8.41 22.89 -25.15
C LEU A 11 7.39 21.76 -24.96
N SER A 12 7.78 20.70 -24.25
CA SER A 12 6.85 19.67 -23.79
C SER A 12 5.78 20.35 -22.94
N ALA A 13 4.58 20.49 -23.48
CA ALA A 13 3.42 20.89 -22.70
C ALA A 13 3.21 19.80 -21.64
N ALA A 14 3.48 20.11 -20.38
CA ALA A 14 3.02 19.29 -19.27
C ALA A 14 1.50 19.27 -19.36
N THR A 15 0.93 18.16 -19.83
CA THR A 15 -0.47 17.85 -19.62
C THR A 15 -0.70 17.93 -18.13
N ALA A 16 -1.61 18.79 -17.70
CA ALA A 16 -2.01 18.82 -16.30
C ALA A 16 -2.59 17.44 -15.98
N SER A 17 -1.83 16.60 -15.29
CA SER A 17 -2.28 15.30 -14.81
C SER A 17 -3.49 15.53 -13.91
N ALA A 18 -4.55 14.76 -14.14
CA ALA A 18 -5.68 14.72 -13.23
C ALA A 18 -5.18 14.21 -11.87
N SER A 19 -5.06 15.09 -10.88
CA SER A 19 -4.48 14.73 -9.59
C SER A 19 -5.59 14.47 -8.57
N LEU A 20 -5.79 13.21 -8.20
CA LEU A 20 -6.55 12.86 -7.00
C LEU A 20 -5.74 13.15 -5.74
N THR A 21 -6.42 13.44 -4.63
CA THR A 21 -5.76 13.58 -3.33
C THR A 21 -5.11 12.27 -2.93
N SER A 22 -3.78 12.23 -2.82
CA SER A 22 -3.10 11.00 -2.41
C SER A 22 -3.60 10.48 -1.06
N ILE A 23 -3.83 9.18 -1.00
CA ILE A 23 -4.24 8.50 0.22
C ILE A 23 -3.07 8.45 1.21
N THR A 24 -3.39 8.71 2.47
CA THR A 24 -2.44 8.68 3.59
C THR A 24 -2.93 7.74 4.68
N VAL A 25 -2.02 7.26 5.52
CA VAL A 25 -2.34 6.41 6.68
C VAL A 25 -2.36 7.26 7.96
N LYS A 26 -3.39 7.11 8.78
CA LYS A 26 -3.44 7.65 10.15
C LYS A 26 -3.99 6.58 11.07
N GLY A 27 -3.23 6.21 12.11
CA GLY A 27 -3.59 5.08 12.97
C GLY A 27 -3.80 3.81 12.14
N ASN A 28 -4.94 3.15 12.30
CA ASN A 28 -5.32 1.96 11.52
C ASN A 28 -6.22 2.24 10.30
N ALA A 29 -6.14 3.43 9.69
CA ALA A 29 -7.06 3.83 8.64
C ALA A 29 -6.42 4.64 7.50
N PHE A 30 -7.06 4.56 6.32
CA PHE A 30 -6.73 5.36 5.15
C PHE A 30 -7.53 6.68 5.11
N PHE A 31 -6.91 7.73 4.59
CA PHE A 31 -7.53 9.06 4.48
C PHE A 31 -7.20 9.74 3.15
N ALA A 32 -8.23 10.30 2.51
CA ALA A 32 -8.08 11.28 1.46
C ALA A 32 -8.13 12.67 2.11
N GLY A 33 -6.97 13.26 2.40
CA GLY A 33 -6.89 14.50 3.18
C GLY A 33 -7.39 14.31 4.61
N SER A 34 -8.53 14.93 4.96
CA SER A 34 -9.20 14.75 6.27
C SER A 34 -10.21 13.61 6.29
N ASP A 35 -10.64 13.14 5.12
CA ASP A 35 -11.83 12.31 5.00
C ASP A 35 -11.44 10.84 5.04
N ARG A 36 -12.19 10.05 5.81
CA ARG A 36 -11.96 8.61 5.92
C ARG A 36 -12.14 7.98 4.54
N PHE A 37 -11.12 7.26 4.09
CA PHE A 37 -11.15 6.52 2.84
C PHE A 37 -11.47 5.05 3.13
N TYR A 38 -12.54 4.57 2.50
CA TYR A 38 -12.89 3.16 2.45
C TYR A 38 -12.66 2.65 1.04
N ILE A 39 -11.86 1.60 0.92
CA ILE A 39 -11.63 0.90 -0.33
C ILE A 39 -12.96 0.24 -0.72
N ARG A 40 -13.47 0.61 -1.87
CA ARG A 40 -14.59 -0.05 -2.54
C ARG A 40 -14.13 -0.37 -3.95
N GLY A 41 -13.68 -1.60 -4.14
CA GLY A 41 -12.95 -1.94 -5.34
C GLY A 41 -13.27 -3.29 -5.92
N VAL A 42 -12.59 -3.54 -7.03
CA VAL A 42 -12.61 -4.79 -7.79
C VAL A 42 -11.19 -5.09 -8.23
N ASP A 43 -10.86 -6.36 -8.28
CA ASP A 43 -9.61 -6.84 -8.84
C ASP A 43 -9.65 -6.84 -10.36
N TYR A 44 -8.66 -6.19 -10.97
CA TYR A 44 -8.62 -5.89 -12.40
C TYR A 44 -7.35 -6.44 -13.05
N GLN A 45 -7.46 -7.68 -13.53
CA GLN A 45 -6.39 -8.34 -14.28
C GLN A 45 -6.98 -9.21 -15.41
N PRO A 46 -7.56 -8.62 -16.47
CA PRO A 46 -8.06 -9.37 -17.62
C PRO A 46 -7.06 -10.41 -18.15
N GLY A 47 -7.51 -11.65 -18.35
CA GLY A 47 -6.68 -12.80 -18.70
C GLY A 47 -6.17 -13.60 -17.49
N GLY A 48 -6.37 -13.06 -16.28
CA GLY A 48 -6.03 -13.68 -15.01
C GLY A 48 -4.56 -14.11 -14.90
N SER A 49 -4.31 -15.16 -14.12
CA SER A 49 -2.96 -15.74 -13.97
C SER A 49 -2.45 -16.50 -15.22
N SER A 50 -3.33 -16.73 -16.20
CA SER A 50 -3.04 -17.53 -17.40
C SER A 50 -2.49 -16.69 -18.56
N ASP A 51 -2.78 -15.39 -18.59
CA ASP A 51 -2.27 -14.44 -19.56
C ASP A 51 -1.62 -13.26 -18.85
N VAL A 52 -0.28 -13.28 -18.76
CA VAL A 52 0.50 -12.25 -18.05
C VAL A 52 0.55 -10.99 -18.92
N ALA A 53 -0.43 -10.11 -18.72
CA ALA A 53 -0.57 -8.83 -19.42
C ALA A 53 -0.58 -7.65 -18.43
N ASP A 54 -0.32 -6.45 -18.95
CA ASP A 54 -0.41 -5.21 -18.20
C ASP A 54 -1.68 -4.45 -18.62
N PRO A 55 -2.76 -4.49 -17.82
CA PRO A 55 -4.00 -3.81 -18.16
C PRO A 55 -3.92 -2.29 -17.97
N ILE A 56 -2.90 -1.77 -17.30
CA ILE A 56 -2.69 -0.33 -17.13
C ILE A 56 -1.90 0.26 -18.31
N ALA A 57 -1.13 -0.56 -19.03
CA ALA A 57 -0.49 -0.15 -20.29
C ALA A 57 -1.41 -0.29 -21.52
N ASP A 58 -2.55 -0.98 -21.40
CA ASP A 58 -3.58 -1.09 -22.46
C ASP A 58 -4.61 0.04 -22.35
N GLU A 59 -4.33 1.17 -23.00
CA GLU A 59 -5.22 2.34 -23.01
C GLU A 59 -6.64 2.00 -23.52
N SER A 60 -6.75 1.16 -24.56
CA SER A 60 -8.05 0.77 -25.12
C SER A 60 -8.87 -0.08 -24.15
N GLY A 61 -8.25 -1.13 -23.60
CA GLY A 61 -8.90 -2.02 -22.65
C GLY A 61 -9.29 -1.29 -21.37
N CYS A 62 -8.39 -0.50 -20.81
CA CYS A 62 -8.68 0.17 -19.55
C CYS A 62 -9.72 1.29 -19.71
N THR A 63 -9.71 2.05 -20.82
CA THR A 63 -10.73 3.07 -21.07
C THR A 63 -12.12 2.45 -21.28
N ARG A 64 -12.19 1.30 -21.95
CA ARG A 64 -13.42 0.49 -22.08
C ARG A 64 -13.93 0.09 -20.69
N ASP A 65 -13.06 -0.45 -19.84
CA ASP A 65 -13.46 -1.01 -18.54
C ASP A 65 -13.76 0.05 -17.49
N ILE A 66 -13.12 1.22 -17.55
CA ILE A 66 -13.42 2.39 -16.70
C ILE A 66 -14.88 2.84 -16.83
N VAL A 67 -15.54 2.59 -17.96
CA VAL A 67 -16.98 2.86 -18.13
C VAL A 67 -17.79 1.98 -17.16
N GLU A 68 -17.43 0.70 -17.03
CA GLU A 68 -18.08 -0.26 -16.17
C GLU A 68 -17.76 -0.01 -14.69
N PHE A 69 -16.52 0.37 -14.37
CA PHE A 69 -16.14 0.78 -13.02
C PHE A 69 -16.99 1.94 -12.50
N LYS A 70 -17.30 2.91 -13.37
CA LYS A 70 -18.18 4.03 -13.03
C LYS A 70 -19.62 3.60 -12.76
N LYS A 71 -20.14 2.58 -13.46
CA LYS A 71 -21.47 2.01 -13.18
C LYS A 71 -21.49 1.34 -11.81
N LEU A 72 -20.49 0.49 -11.51
CA LEU A 72 -20.33 -0.14 -10.19
C LEU A 72 -20.15 0.86 -9.05
N GLY A 73 -19.69 2.09 -9.34
CA GLY A 73 -19.43 3.11 -8.33
C GLY A 73 -18.21 2.81 -7.46
N ILE A 74 -17.22 2.10 -8.02
CA ILE A 74 -15.98 1.76 -7.32
C ILE A 74 -15.01 2.94 -7.29
N ASN A 75 -14.11 2.95 -6.30
CA ASN A 75 -13.07 3.96 -6.14
C ASN A 75 -11.65 3.36 -6.19
N THR A 76 -11.51 2.04 -6.27
CA THR A 76 -10.21 1.38 -6.24
C THR A 76 -10.21 0.18 -7.17
N VAL A 77 -9.11 -0.03 -7.89
CA VAL A 77 -8.80 -1.29 -8.56
C VAL A 77 -7.52 -1.87 -7.98
N ARG A 78 -7.43 -3.21 -7.92
CA ARG A 78 -6.17 -3.90 -7.64
C ARG A 78 -5.66 -4.55 -8.92
N VAL A 79 -4.38 -4.37 -9.22
CA VAL A 79 -3.70 -4.99 -10.37
C VAL A 79 -2.55 -5.84 -9.86
N TYR A 80 -2.44 -7.07 -10.38
CA TYR A 80 -1.49 -8.07 -9.90
C TYR A 80 -0.17 -8.05 -10.66
N THR A 81 -0.15 -7.54 -11.88
CA THR A 81 1.04 -7.52 -12.73
C THR A 81 1.01 -6.34 -13.70
N VAL A 82 2.14 -5.65 -13.79
CA VAL A 82 2.40 -4.56 -14.74
C VAL A 82 3.78 -4.75 -15.37
N ASP A 83 3.98 -4.19 -16.57
CA ASP A 83 5.27 -4.11 -17.23
C ASP A 83 5.95 -2.79 -16.85
N ASN A 84 6.98 -2.86 -16.01
CA ASN A 84 7.74 -1.69 -15.57
C ASN A 84 8.60 -1.02 -16.66
N THR A 85 8.52 -1.46 -17.92
CA THR A 85 9.10 -0.79 -19.09
C THR A 85 8.06 -0.07 -19.96
N ALA A 86 6.77 -0.29 -19.72
CA ALA A 86 5.68 0.35 -20.44
C ALA A 86 5.38 1.76 -19.91
N ASN A 87 4.60 2.53 -20.68
CA ASN A 87 4.05 3.81 -20.24
C ASN A 87 2.62 3.59 -19.73
N HIS A 88 2.32 4.15 -18.56
CA HIS A 88 1.03 3.99 -17.86
C HIS A 88 0.23 5.29 -17.79
N ASP A 89 0.71 6.38 -18.41
CA ASP A 89 0.15 7.72 -18.23
C ASP A 89 -1.31 7.78 -18.66
N ALA A 90 -1.65 7.21 -19.81
CA ALA A 90 -3.00 7.28 -20.37
C ALA A 90 -4.02 6.66 -19.40
N CYS A 91 -3.76 5.43 -18.96
CA CYS A 91 -4.68 4.72 -18.09
C CYS A 91 -4.72 5.28 -16.67
N MET A 92 -3.56 5.62 -16.09
CA MET A 92 -3.51 6.18 -14.73
C MET A 92 -4.22 7.53 -14.66
N ASN A 93 -4.11 8.38 -15.69
CA ASN A 93 -4.88 9.62 -15.77
C ASN A 93 -6.38 9.35 -15.97
N ALA A 94 -6.76 8.39 -16.81
CA ALA A 94 -8.17 8.03 -17.01
C ALA A 94 -8.83 7.48 -15.73
N LEU A 95 -8.10 6.66 -14.95
CA LEU A 95 -8.52 6.21 -13.62
C LEU A 95 -8.66 7.39 -12.67
N ALA A 96 -7.69 8.31 -12.63
CA ALA A 96 -7.74 9.49 -11.79
C ALA A 96 -8.93 10.40 -12.14
N ASP A 97 -9.21 10.63 -13.42
CA ASP A 97 -10.38 11.37 -13.92
C ASP A 97 -11.70 10.72 -13.50
N ALA A 98 -11.71 9.38 -13.36
CA ALA A 98 -12.85 8.62 -12.86
C ALA A 98 -12.95 8.57 -11.32
N GLY A 99 -11.99 9.16 -10.59
CA GLY A 99 -11.95 9.08 -9.13
C GLY A 99 -11.45 7.74 -8.59
N ILE A 100 -10.74 6.97 -9.40
CA ILE A 100 -10.31 5.60 -9.09
C ILE A 100 -8.82 5.56 -8.77
N TYR A 101 -8.49 4.89 -7.67
CA TYR A 101 -7.14 4.62 -7.22
C TYR A 101 -6.67 3.23 -7.61
N LEU A 102 -5.35 3.05 -7.67
CA LEU A 102 -4.69 1.77 -7.95
C LEU A 102 -4.01 1.23 -6.69
N VAL A 103 -4.35 0.00 -6.29
CA VAL A 103 -3.52 -0.83 -5.42
C VAL A 103 -2.72 -1.77 -6.33
N LEU A 104 -1.40 -1.80 -6.19
CA LEU A 104 -0.55 -2.51 -7.14
C LEU A 104 0.37 -3.51 -6.45
N ASP A 105 0.30 -4.77 -6.88
CA ASP A 105 1.34 -5.75 -6.59
C ASP A 105 2.60 -5.39 -7.39
N VAL A 106 3.73 -5.15 -6.70
CA VAL A 106 5.00 -4.82 -7.37
C VAL A 106 5.74 -6.04 -7.91
N ASN A 107 5.22 -7.22 -7.60
CA ASN A 107 5.76 -8.52 -7.99
C ASN A 107 5.17 -8.94 -9.34
N THR A 108 5.86 -9.86 -10.01
CA THR A 108 5.30 -10.56 -11.18
C THR A 108 5.61 -12.05 -11.07
N PRO A 109 5.00 -12.93 -11.89
CA PRO A 109 5.29 -14.37 -11.83
C PRO A 109 6.78 -14.72 -11.95
N LYS A 110 7.57 -13.92 -12.70
CA LYS A 110 9.01 -14.11 -12.86
C LYS A 110 9.87 -13.42 -11.78
N TYR A 111 9.31 -12.42 -11.12
CA TYR A 111 9.99 -11.60 -10.11
C TYR A 111 9.18 -11.61 -8.82
N SER A 112 9.33 -12.68 -8.05
CA SER A 112 8.60 -12.94 -6.80
C SER A 112 9.43 -13.82 -5.86
N LEU A 113 9.06 -13.81 -4.57
CA LEU A 113 9.63 -14.73 -3.59
C LEU A 113 9.13 -16.17 -3.84
N ASN A 114 10.04 -17.12 -3.80
CA ASN A 114 9.70 -18.54 -3.80
C ASN A 114 9.41 -18.99 -2.37
N ARG A 115 8.14 -19.26 -2.04
CA ARG A 115 7.74 -19.69 -0.68
C ARG A 115 8.44 -20.96 -0.20
N ALA A 116 8.82 -21.87 -1.11
CA ALA A 116 9.46 -23.14 -0.78
C ALA A 116 10.96 -23.00 -0.54
N ASP A 117 11.60 -22.00 -1.15
CA ASP A 117 13.02 -21.70 -0.98
C ASP A 117 13.25 -20.17 -1.08
N PRO A 118 12.92 -19.42 -0.01
CA PRO A 118 12.85 -17.97 -0.11
C PRO A 118 14.22 -17.30 -0.19
N ASN A 119 15.28 -17.91 0.36
CA ASN A 119 16.61 -17.28 0.43
C ASN A 119 17.19 -16.96 -0.96
N PRO A 120 17.29 -17.90 -1.92
CA PRO A 120 17.83 -17.60 -3.24
C PRO A 120 16.98 -16.59 -4.02
N SER A 121 15.67 -16.58 -3.79
CA SER A 121 14.73 -15.68 -4.49
C SER A 121 14.77 -14.23 -4.00
N TYR A 122 15.26 -14.00 -2.78
CA TYR A 122 15.50 -12.66 -2.25
C TYR A 122 16.91 -12.18 -2.59
N ASN A 123 17.03 -11.59 -3.78
CA ASN A 123 18.30 -11.16 -4.37
C ASN A 123 18.18 -9.80 -5.08
N ALA A 124 19.31 -9.30 -5.59
CA ALA A 124 19.39 -7.98 -6.21
C ALA A 124 18.62 -7.84 -7.53
N VAL A 125 18.46 -8.90 -8.31
CA VAL A 125 17.68 -8.85 -9.56
C VAL A 125 16.18 -8.74 -9.25
N TYR A 126 15.72 -9.47 -8.23
CA TYR A 126 14.35 -9.37 -7.74
C TYR A 126 14.03 -7.95 -7.24
N LEU A 127 14.85 -7.42 -6.30
CA LEU A 127 14.60 -6.09 -5.74
C LEU A 127 14.68 -4.98 -6.78
N GLN A 128 15.57 -5.09 -7.77
CA GLN A 128 15.65 -4.12 -8.87
C GLN A 128 14.34 -4.05 -9.67
N SER A 129 13.73 -5.20 -9.98
CA SER A 129 12.44 -5.22 -10.69
C SER A 129 11.35 -4.53 -9.88
N LEU A 130 11.29 -4.78 -8.58
CA LEU A 130 10.30 -4.17 -7.69
C LEU A 130 10.49 -2.67 -7.57
N PHE A 131 11.73 -2.21 -7.40
CA PHE A 131 12.06 -0.79 -7.33
C PHE A 131 11.77 -0.07 -8.66
N ALA A 132 12.01 -0.71 -9.80
CA ALA A 132 11.65 -0.16 -11.10
C ALA A 132 10.12 -0.02 -11.25
N THR A 133 9.34 -0.97 -10.72
CA THR A 133 7.88 -0.82 -10.65
C THR A 133 7.47 0.35 -9.76
N VAL A 134 8.14 0.56 -8.62
CA VAL A 134 7.90 1.75 -7.78
C VAL A 134 8.20 3.03 -8.56
N ASP A 135 9.34 3.12 -9.25
CA ASP A 135 9.71 4.29 -10.06
C ASP A 135 8.64 4.65 -11.09
N SER A 136 8.07 3.65 -11.77
CA SER A 136 7.04 3.85 -12.80
C SER A 136 5.72 4.36 -12.25
N PHE A 137 5.39 4.07 -10.97
CA PHE A 137 4.07 4.35 -10.40
C PHE A 137 4.05 5.38 -9.27
N ALA A 138 5.21 5.75 -8.71
CA ALA A 138 5.26 6.57 -7.51
C ALA A 138 4.78 8.02 -7.72
N ASN A 139 4.87 8.51 -8.96
CA ASN A 139 4.49 9.89 -9.30
C ASN A 139 2.98 10.06 -9.55
N TYR A 140 2.22 8.99 -9.77
CA TYR A 140 0.77 9.10 -9.89
C TYR A 140 0.15 9.29 -8.50
N THR A 141 -0.66 10.32 -8.33
CA THR A 141 -1.25 10.61 -7.02
C THR A 141 -2.33 9.60 -6.62
N ASN A 142 -2.90 8.90 -7.62
CA ASN A 142 -3.89 7.84 -7.45
C ASN A 142 -3.30 6.43 -7.28
N THR A 143 -1.97 6.26 -7.20
CA THR A 143 -1.38 5.02 -6.69
C THR A 143 -1.64 4.92 -5.18
N LEU A 144 -2.65 4.18 -4.74
CA LEU A 144 -3.04 4.08 -3.33
C LEU A 144 -1.94 3.43 -2.50
N ALA A 145 -1.49 2.24 -2.92
CA ALA A 145 -0.62 1.38 -2.14
C ALA A 145 0.12 0.37 -3.01
N PHE A 146 1.23 -0.15 -2.48
CA PHE A 146 1.96 -1.28 -3.06
C PHE A 146 1.86 -2.54 -2.18
N PHE A 147 1.64 -3.69 -2.82
CA PHE A 147 1.80 -5.00 -2.18
C PHE A 147 3.21 -5.54 -2.39
N SER A 148 3.93 -5.78 -1.30
CA SER A 148 5.27 -6.39 -1.29
C SER A 148 5.26 -7.88 -1.62
N GLY A 149 4.10 -8.52 -1.57
CA GLY A 149 3.86 -9.91 -1.95
C GLY A 149 2.38 -10.28 -1.83
N ASN A 150 2.02 -11.39 -2.47
CA ASN A 150 0.68 -11.97 -2.46
C ASN A 150 0.75 -13.45 -2.11
N GLU A 151 0.10 -13.86 -1.02
CA GLU A 151 -0.04 -15.25 -0.57
C GLU A 151 1.26 -16.09 -0.64
N VAL A 152 2.40 -15.46 -0.33
CA VAL A 152 3.67 -16.19 -0.19
C VAL A 152 3.52 -17.21 0.93
N ILE A 153 2.92 -16.80 2.04
CA ILE A 153 2.47 -17.68 3.13
C ILE A 153 1.02 -18.06 2.83
N ASN A 154 0.81 -19.33 2.49
CA ASN A 154 -0.51 -19.89 2.15
C ASN A 154 -0.85 -21.17 2.94
N ASP A 155 0.03 -21.59 3.85
CA ASP A 155 -0.18 -22.68 4.79
C ASP A 155 0.74 -22.49 6.04
N PRO A 156 0.60 -23.32 7.09
CA PRO A 156 1.50 -23.29 8.23
C PRO A 156 2.99 -23.41 7.90
N ALA A 157 3.36 -24.28 6.95
CA ALA A 157 4.75 -24.60 6.64
C ALA A 157 5.47 -23.42 5.93
N SER A 158 4.76 -22.72 5.06
CA SER A 158 5.25 -21.55 4.33
C SER A 158 5.46 -20.32 5.21
N SER A 159 5.01 -20.32 6.48
CA SER A 159 5.32 -19.24 7.44
C SER A 159 6.82 -18.98 7.62
N ALA A 160 7.68 -19.96 7.32
CA ALA A 160 9.13 -19.79 7.26
C ALA A 160 9.60 -18.71 6.25
N ALA A 161 8.77 -18.34 5.27
CA ALA A 161 9.05 -17.27 4.30
C ALA A 161 8.68 -15.86 4.81
N ALA A 162 7.96 -15.72 5.93
CA ALA A 162 7.53 -14.42 6.45
C ALA A 162 8.66 -13.40 6.70
N PRO A 163 9.86 -13.79 7.19
CA PRO A 163 10.97 -12.84 7.32
C PRO A 163 11.39 -12.21 5.98
N TYR A 164 11.24 -12.93 4.87
CA TYR A 164 11.60 -12.42 3.54
C TYR A 164 10.53 -11.46 3.01
N VAL A 165 9.25 -11.77 3.19
CA VAL A 165 8.14 -10.85 2.85
C VAL A 165 8.29 -9.53 3.61
N LYS A 166 8.61 -9.60 4.90
CA LYS A 166 8.82 -8.42 5.73
C LYS A 166 10.09 -7.66 5.34
N ALA A 167 11.17 -8.34 4.95
CA ALA A 167 12.37 -7.71 4.40
C ALA A 167 12.10 -6.97 3.09
N VAL A 168 11.33 -7.55 2.16
CA VAL A 168 10.90 -6.87 0.92
C VAL A 168 10.06 -5.63 1.24
N THR A 169 9.15 -5.73 2.21
CA THR A 169 8.36 -4.59 2.68
C THR A 169 9.25 -3.46 3.22
N ARG A 170 10.20 -3.80 4.10
CA ARG A 170 11.20 -2.85 4.62
C ARG A 170 11.96 -2.15 3.49
N ASP A 171 12.46 -2.92 2.54
CA ASP A 171 13.32 -2.40 1.46
C ASP A 171 12.54 -1.54 0.46
N LEU A 172 11.29 -1.89 0.14
CA LEU A 172 10.41 -1.03 -0.68
C LEU A 172 10.14 0.31 0.00
N ARG A 173 9.82 0.28 1.30
CA ARG A 173 9.60 1.50 2.08
C ARG A 173 10.87 2.34 2.18
N GLN A 174 12.03 1.70 2.34
CA GLN A 174 13.33 2.40 2.34
C GLN A 174 13.59 3.04 0.98
N TYR A 175 13.41 2.30 -0.11
CA TYR A 175 13.61 2.80 -1.46
C TYR A 175 12.72 4.02 -1.76
N ILE A 176 11.42 3.94 -1.45
CA ILE A 176 10.48 5.06 -1.60
C ILE A 176 10.99 6.32 -0.88
N ARG A 177 11.51 6.18 0.34
CA ARG A 177 12.04 7.31 1.13
C ARG A 177 13.34 7.87 0.54
N GLU A 178 14.30 7.01 0.20
CA GLU A 178 15.62 7.44 -0.29
C GLU A 178 15.53 8.07 -1.69
N GLN A 179 14.55 7.66 -2.51
CA GLN A 179 14.25 8.32 -3.79
C GLN A 179 13.43 9.61 -3.65
N GLY A 180 13.00 9.98 -2.43
CA GLY A 180 12.26 11.22 -2.19
C GLY A 180 10.84 11.22 -2.76
N PHE A 181 10.25 10.04 -3.02
CA PHE A 181 8.85 9.94 -3.40
C PHE A 181 7.92 10.30 -2.24
N ARG A 182 6.64 10.56 -2.54
CA ARG A 182 5.62 10.65 -1.49
C ARG A 182 5.57 9.33 -0.71
N SER A 183 5.11 9.39 0.54
CA SER A 183 4.96 8.19 1.39
C SER A 183 3.78 7.33 0.91
N ILE A 184 4.01 6.53 -0.13
CA ILE A 184 3.05 5.52 -0.61
C ILE A 184 3.08 4.34 0.37
N PRO A 185 1.93 3.97 0.96
CA PRO A 185 1.85 2.81 1.84
C PRO A 185 2.33 1.53 1.15
N VAL A 186 3.18 0.75 1.84
CA VAL A 186 3.57 -0.60 1.41
C VAL A 186 3.11 -1.62 2.45
N GLY A 187 2.46 -2.68 1.99
CA GLY A 187 1.93 -3.74 2.84
C GLY A 187 1.94 -5.09 2.14
N TYR A 188 1.22 -6.05 2.70
CA TYR A 188 1.22 -7.44 2.21
C TYR A 188 -0.22 -7.95 2.05
N SER A 189 -0.45 -8.71 0.98
CA SER A 189 -1.71 -9.43 0.74
C SER A 189 -1.52 -10.89 1.17
N ALA A 190 -2.17 -11.30 2.26
CA ALA A 190 -2.05 -12.64 2.81
C ALA A 190 -3.21 -13.56 2.39
N ALA A 191 -2.98 -14.88 2.42
CA ALA A 191 -4.07 -15.85 2.39
C ALA A 191 -4.76 -15.91 3.77
N ASP A 192 -6.05 -16.25 3.82
CA ASP A 192 -6.80 -16.42 5.07
C ASP A 192 -6.52 -17.76 5.79
N VAL A 193 -5.27 -18.04 6.13
CA VAL A 193 -4.85 -19.29 6.80
C VAL A 193 -5.30 -19.28 8.26
N SER A 194 -6.26 -20.12 8.62
CA SER A 194 -6.89 -20.13 9.96
C SER A 194 -5.92 -20.29 11.12
N GLU A 195 -4.85 -21.04 10.88
CA GLU A 195 -3.86 -21.45 11.86
C GLU A 195 -2.83 -20.37 12.19
N ASN A 196 -2.63 -19.39 11.29
CA ASN A 196 -1.57 -18.38 11.45
C ASN A 196 -1.88 -16.97 10.94
N ARG A 197 -3.13 -16.67 10.55
CA ARG A 197 -3.52 -15.34 10.05
C ARG A 197 -3.21 -14.20 11.02
N LEU A 198 -3.41 -14.43 12.32
CA LEU A 198 -3.19 -13.41 13.34
C LEU A 198 -1.69 -13.21 13.55
N GLU A 199 -0.95 -14.31 13.65
CA GLU A 199 0.50 -14.31 13.74
C GLU A 199 1.13 -13.60 12.54
N MET A 200 0.66 -13.88 11.33
CA MET A 200 1.17 -13.22 10.12
C MET A 200 0.92 -11.70 10.16
N ALA A 201 -0.29 -11.26 10.53
CA ALA A 201 -0.61 -9.84 10.67
C ALA A 201 0.23 -9.16 11.76
N GLU A 202 0.26 -9.74 12.97
CA GLU A 202 1.07 -9.24 14.07
C GLU A 202 2.55 -9.17 13.71
N TYR A 203 3.08 -10.17 12.99
CA TYR A 203 4.46 -10.16 12.54
C TYR A 203 4.76 -9.02 11.58
N MET A 204 3.86 -8.73 10.63
CA MET A 204 4.01 -7.60 9.71
C MET A 204 3.93 -6.23 10.40
N ASN A 205 3.34 -6.14 11.59
CA ASN A 205 3.25 -4.91 12.40
C ASN A 205 4.13 -4.92 13.68
N CYS A 206 5.04 -5.88 13.86
CA CYS A 206 5.95 -5.90 15.00
C CYS A 206 7.36 -5.40 14.62
N GLY A 207 8.26 -5.20 15.60
CA GLY A 207 9.64 -4.79 15.33
C GLY A 207 9.81 -3.27 15.17
N THR A 208 10.92 -2.86 14.53
CA THR A 208 11.24 -1.43 14.35
C THR A 208 10.37 -0.76 13.29
N ASP A 209 10.19 0.56 13.38
CA ASP A 209 9.22 1.29 12.55
C ASP A 209 9.47 1.16 11.04
N ASP A 210 10.74 1.11 10.63
CA ASP A 210 11.16 0.92 9.24
C ASP A 210 10.86 -0.49 8.69
N GLU A 211 10.72 -1.48 9.57
CA GLU A 211 10.45 -2.88 9.23
C GLU A 211 8.95 -3.23 9.25
N ARG A 212 8.12 -2.38 9.85
CA ARG A 212 6.67 -2.58 9.90
C ARG A 212 6.02 -2.22 8.58
N SER A 213 4.97 -2.95 8.24
CA SER A 213 4.12 -2.62 7.10
C SER A 213 3.31 -1.36 7.39
N ASP A 214 2.97 -0.60 6.35
CA ASP A 214 2.06 0.53 6.47
C ASP A 214 0.59 0.10 6.51
N PHE A 215 0.28 -1.14 6.08
CA PHE A 215 -1.02 -1.79 6.19
C PHE A 215 -0.86 -3.31 6.09
N PHE A 216 -1.92 -4.05 6.39
CA PHE A 216 -2.04 -5.48 6.11
C PHE A 216 -3.35 -5.73 5.36
N ALA A 217 -3.37 -6.68 4.45
CA ALA A 217 -4.59 -7.11 3.79
C ALA A 217 -4.60 -8.63 3.65
N PHE A 218 -5.76 -9.21 3.49
CA PHE A 218 -5.85 -10.63 3.19
C PHE A 218 -7.08 -10.98 2.36
N ASN A 219 -6.94 -12.10 1.67
CA ASN A 219 -7.92 -12.67 0.76
C ASN A 219 -8.93 -13.48 1.56
N ASP A 220 -10.15 -12.95 1.73
CA ASP A 220 -11.15 -13.50 2.63
C ASP A 220 -12.42 -13.95 1.89
N TYR A 221 -12.54 -15.26 1.74
CA TYR A 221 -13.68 -15.91 1.10
C TYR A 221 -14.59 -16.62 2.12
N SER A 222 -14.51 -16.30 3.42
CA SER A 222 -15.28 -17.01 4.45
C SER A 222 -16.77 -16.66 4.48
N TRP A 223 -17.18 -15.63 3.75
CA TRP A 223 -18.59 -15.30 3.50
C TRP A 223 -19.02 -15.85 2.14
N CYS A 224 -19.85 -16.90 2.16
CA CYS A 224 -20.51 -17.45 0.95
C CYS A 224 -22.03 -17.33 1.13
N ASP A 225 -22.71 -16.68 0.20
CA ASP A 225 -24.14 -16.37 0.34
C ASP A 225 -25.05 -17.61 0.33
N PRO A 226 -26.21 -17.59 1.02
CA PRO A 226 -26.57 -16.60 2.04
C PRO A 226 -25.76 -16.84 3.33
N SER A 227 -25.31 -15.75 3.95
CA SER A 227 -24.55 -15.81 5.21
C SER A 227 -24.94 -14.67 6.15
N SER A 228 -24.17 -14.50 7.22
CA SER A 228 -24.30 -13.39 8.16
C SER A 228 -22.95 -13.08 8.80
N PHE A 229 -22.86 -11.97 9.52
CA PHE A 229 -21.65 -11.55 10.23
C PHE A 229 -21.10 -12.63 11.18
N THR A 230 -21.97 -13.43 11.79
CA THR A 230 -21.58 -14.54 12.68
C THR A 230 -21.36 -15.86 11.94
N THR A 231 -22.18 -16.16 10.91
CA THR A 231 -22.03 -17.39 10.13
C THR A 231 -20.73 -17.41 9.34
N SER A 232 -20.32 -16.28 8.76
CA SER A 232 -19.05 -16.10 8.06
C SER A 232 -17.83 -16.11 8.98
N GLY A 233 -18.04 -15.95 10.30
CA GLY A 233 -16.99 -15.78 11.29
C GLY A 233 -16.33 -14.39 11.29
N TRP A 234 -16.86 -13.42 10.54
CA TRP A 234 -16.33 -12.05 10.50
C TRP A 234 -16.42 -11.36 11.86
N ASP A 235 -17.40 -11.69 12.68
CA ASP A 235 -17.49 -11.25 14.08
C ASP A 235 -16.26 -11.64 14.91
N GLN A 236 -15.77 -12.87 14.73
CA GLN A 236 -14.56 -13.33 15.39
C GLN A 236 -13.30 -12.68 14.79
N LYS A 237 -13.25 -12.46 13.47
CA LYS A 237 -12.12 -11.75 12.84
C LYS A 237 -12.02 -10.31 13.34
N VAL A 238 -13.14 -9.57 13.37
CA VAL A 238 -13.19 -8.22 13.95
C VAL A 238 -12.72 -8.23 15.40
N LYS A 239 -13.20 -9.19 16.21
CA LYS A 239 -12.77 -9.30 17.61
C LYS A 239 -11.26 -9.54 17.73
N ASN A 240 -10.68 -10.40 16.90
CA ASN A 240 -9.26 -10.72 16.92
C ASN A 240 -8.38 -9.55 16.46
N PHE A 241 -8.86 -8.75 15.50
CA PHE A 241 -8.14 -7.59 14.96
C PHE A 241 -8.51 -6.26 15.64
N THR A 242 -9.37 -6.28 16.66
CA THR A 242 -9.68 -5.09 17.45
C THR A 242 -8.42 -4.58 18.14
N GLY A 243 -8.05 -3.33 17.84
CA GLY A 243 -6.83 -2.70 18.36
C GLY A 243 -5.59 -2.93 17.50
N TYR A 244 -5.70 -3.65 16.37
CA TYR A 244 -4.61 -3.73 15.38
C TYR A 244 -4.23 -2.32 14.89
N GLY A 245 -2.93 -2.05 14.87
CA GLY A 245 -2.41 -0.68 14.88
C GLY A 245 -2.17 -0.04 13.51
N ILE A 246 -2.38 -0.78 12.42
CA ILE A 246 -2.22 -0.31 11.03
C ILE A 246 -3.48 -0.69 10.22
N PRO A 247 -3.76 -0.03 9.09
CA PRO A 247 -4.89 -0.34 8.24
C PRO A 247 -4.99 -1.81 7.88
N LEU A 248 -6.22 -2.31 7.96
CA LEU A 248 -6.62 -3.64 7.52
C LEU A 248 -7.69 -3.50 6.44
N PHE A 249 -7.63 -4.28 5.38
CA PHE A 249 -8.70 -4.38 4.39
C PHE A 249 -8.72 -5.76 3.74
N LEU A 250 -9.81 -6.11 3.07
CA LEU A 250 -9.90 -7.35 2.31
C LEU A 250 -9.31 -7.11 0.93
N SER A 251 -8.14 -7.68 0.66
CA SER A 251 -7.49 -7.57 -0.66
C SER A 251 -8.25 -8.34 -1.73
N GLU A 252 -9.03 -9.34 -1.32
CA GLU A 252 -9.99 -10.09 -2.13
C GLU A 252 -11.17 -10.52 -1.24
N TYR A 253 -12.39 -10.48 -1.78
CA TYR A 253 -13.57 -11.15 -1.23
C TYR A 253 -14.57 -11.51 -2.33
N GLY A 254 -15.61 -12.27 -1.99
CA GLY A 254 -16.72 -12.62 -2.89
C GLY A 254 -16.75 -14.10 -3.25
N CYS A 255 -16.92 -14.97 -2.26
CA CYS A 255 -16.98 -16.43 -2.43
C CYS A 255 -18.01 -16.86 -3.48
N ASN A 256 -17.61 -17.66 -4.47
CA ASN A 256 -18.49 -18.14 -5.55
C ASN A 256 -19.00 -19.58 -5.37
N THR A 257 -18.92 -20.16 -4.16
CA THR A 257 -19.46 -21.53 -3.90
C THR A 257 -20.97 -21.60 -4.13
N ASN A 258 -21.67 -20.48 -3.93
CA ASN A 258 -23.08 -20.29 -4.22
C ASN A 258 -23.25 -19.06 -5.12
N THR A 259 -24.48 -18.78 -5.57
CA THR A 259 -24.79 -17.54 -6.28
C THR A 259 -24.45 -16.33 -5.41
N ARG A 260 -23.61 -15.43 -5.92
CA ARG A 260 -23.17 -14.23 -5.23
C ARG A 260 -24.30 -13.19 -5.24
N THR A 261 -24.84 -12.89 -4.07
CA THR A 261 -25.74 -11.76 -3.84
C THR A 261 -25.00 -10.58 -3.20
N PHE A 262 -23.73 -10.78 -2.83
CA PHE A 262 -22.81 -9.80 -2.25
C PHE A 262 -23.34 -9.15 -0.96
N GLU A 263 -24.06 -9.93 -0.13
CA GLU A 263 -24.61 -9.44 1.14
C GLU A 263 -23.52 -8.99 2.12
N GLU A 264 -22.30 -9.53 1.98
CA GLU A 264 -21.13 -9.14 2.74
C GLU A 264 -20.75 -7.66 2.57
N VAL A 265 -21.13 -7.02 1.46
CA VAL A 265 -20.92 -5.58 1.25
C VAL A 265 -21.56 -4.78 2.38
N GLN A 266 -22.80 -5.11 2.76
CA GLN A 266 -23.49 -4.39 3.83
C GLN A 266 -22.77 -4.56 5.18
N ALA A 267 -22.20 -5.74 5.44
CA ALA A 267 -21.42 -5.98 6.65
C ALA A 267 -20.06 -5.26 6.62
N LEU A 268 -19.38 -5.25 5.46
CA LEU A 268 -18.06 -4.66 5.25
C LEU A 268 -18.02 -3.15 5.53
N TYR A 269 -19.10 -2.44 5.21
CA TYR A 269 -19.24 -1.01 5.45
C TYR A 269 -20.14 -0.68 6.66
N ASN A 270 -20.37 -1.63 7.56
CA ASN A 270 -21.06 -1.41 8.84
C ASN A 270 -20.08 -0.96 9.94
N THR A 271 -20.53 -0.14 10.88
CA THR A 271 -19.76 0.28 12.06
C THR A 271 -19.22 -0.87 12.93
N GLU A 272 -19.85 -2.05 12.90
CA GLU A 272 -19.34 -3.26 13.55
C GLU A 272 -18.02 -3.75 12.93
N MET A 273 -17.74 -3.39 11.67
CA MET A 273 -16.59 -3.87 10.90
C MET A 273 -15.57 -2.74 10.63
N THR A 274 -16.04 -1.51 10.37
CA THR A 274 -15.20 -0.39 9.90
C THR A 274 -14.26 0.24 10.93
N SER A 275 -14.39 -0.11 12.21
CA SER A 275 -13.42 0.27 13.25
C SER A 275 -12.09 -0.48 13.08
N VAL A 276 -12.15 -1.65 12.42
CA VAL A 276 -11.02 -2.55 12.16
C VAL A 276 -10.64 -2.50 10.67
N TYR A 277 -11.61 -2.63 9.78
CA TYR A 277 -11.37 -2.75 8.34
C TYR A 277 -11.64 -1.44 7.58
N SER A 278 -10.90 -1.25 6.49
CA SER A 278 -11.00 -0.10 5.59
C SER A 278 -11.66 -0.45 4.27
N GLY A 279 -12.60 -1.40 4.26
CA GLY A 279 -13.28 -1.89 3.06
C GLY A 279 -12.55 -3.06 2.39
N GLY A 280 -12.69 -3.19 1.07
CA GLY A 280 -12.06 -4.27 0.31
C GLY A 280 -12.36 -4.28 -1.18
N LEU A 281 -11.80 -5.29 -1.87
CA LEU A 281 -11.94 -5.48 -3.31
C LEU A 281 -12.60 -6.83 -3.65
N VAL A 282 -13.58 -6.82 -4.55
CA VAL A 282 -14.21 -8.04 -5.07
C VAL A 282 -13.28 -8.72 -6.08
N TYR A 283 -13.08 -10.03 -5.90
CA TYR A 283 -12.43 -10.89 -6.89
C TYR A 283 -13.51 -11.50 -7.82
N GLU A 284 -13.51 -11.30 -9.13
CA GLU A 284 -12.65 -10.41 -9.95
C GLU A 284 -13.45 -9.80 -11.11
N TYR A 285 -12.90 -8.80 -11.82
CA TYR A 285 -13.62 -8.08 -12.88
C TYR A 285 -13.97 -8.97 -14.08
N SER A 286 -12.97 -9.59 -14.73
CA SER A 286 -13.16 -10.38 -15.93
C SER A 286 -13.52 -11.83 -15.61
N GLN A 287 -14.39 -12.40 -16.41
CA GLN A 287 -14.75 -13.81 -16.34
C GLN A 287 -13.61 -14.68 -16.87
N GLU A 288 -12.98 -15.41 -15.96
CA GLU A 288 -11.92 -16.37 -16.25
C GLU A 288 -12.38 -17.80 -15.93
N ALA A 289 -11.48 -18.78 -16.07
CA ALA A 289 -11.78 -20.19 -15.78
C ALA A 289 -12.16 -20.50 -14.32
N SER A 290 -11.98 -19.53 -13.42
CA SER A 290 -12.27 -19.62 -11.99
C SER A 290 -13.74 -19.32 -11.64
N ASP A 291 -14.54 -18.84 -12.60
CA ASP A 291 -15.95 -18.46 -12.43
C ASP A 291 -16.19 -17.34 -11.39
N TYR A 292 -15.30 -16.36 -11.31
CA TYR A 292 -15.41 -15.20 -10.42
C TYR A 292 -15.75 -13.88 -11.13
N GLY A 293 -15.87 -13.86 -12.46
CA GLY A 293 -16.02 -12.63 -13.22
C GLY A 293 -17.30 -11.85 -12.95
N LEU A 294 -17.20 -10.54 -13.03
CA LEU A 294 -18.36 -9.65 -13.11
C LEU A 294 -18.77 -9.42 -14.57
N VAL A 295 -17.83 -9.49 -15.51
CA VAL A 295 -18.10 -9.25 -16.93
C VAL A 295 -17.40 -10.25 -17.83
N GLU A 296 -17.97 -10.50 -19.01
CA GLU A 296 -17.27 -11.17 -20.11
C GLU A 296 -16.68 -10.14 -21.08
N ILE A 297 -15.37 -10.23 -21.35
CA ILE A 297 -14.67 -9.35 -22.29
C ILE A 297 -14.51 -10.07 -23.63
N ASN A 298 -14.99 -9.45 -24.70
CA ASN A 298 -14.88 -9.95 -26.07
C ASN A 298 -14.33 -8.85 -26.98
N GLY A 299 -13.00 -8.79 -27.11
CA GLY A 299 -12.32 -7.70 -27.82
C GLY A 299 -12.65 -6.34 -27.21
N ASP A 300 -13.24 -5.45 -27.99
CA ASP A 300 -13.62 -4.11 -27.53
C ASP A 300 -14.98 -4.05 -26.82
N SER A 301 -15.65 -5.20 -26.65
CA SER A 301 -16.98 -5.29 -26.03
C SER A 301 -16.95 -5.94 -24.65
N VAL A 302 -17.80 -5.46 -23.76
CA VAL A 302 -18.00 -6.00 -22.41
C VAL A 302 -19.47 -6.39 -22.26
N THR A 303 -19.72 -7.59 -21.75
CA THR A 303 -21.05 -8.06 -21.38
C THR A 303 -21.12 -8.18 -19.86
N GLU A 304 -21.99 -7.41 -19.22
CA GLU A 304 -22.27 -7.52 -17.78
C GLU A 304 -22.89 -8.89 -17.45
N LEU A 305 -22.38 -9.56 -16.43
CA LEU A 305 -22.93 -10.82 -15.91
C LEU A 305 -23.89 -10.54 -14.74
N ALA A 306 -24.58 -11.58 -14.27
CA ALA A 306 -25.52 -11.47 -13.14
C ALA A 306 -24.86 -10.88 -11.88
N ASP A 307 -23.60 -11.25 -11.64
CA ASP A 307 -22.85 -10.82 -10.47
C ASP A 307 -22.49 -9.32 -10.53
N PHE A 308 -22.34 -8.75 -11.73
CA PHE A 308 -22.18 -7.30 -11.90
C PHE A 308 -23.41 -6.55 -11.38
N THR A 309 -24.60 -6.95 -11.82
CA THR A 309 -25.87 -6.33 -11.39
C THR A 309 -26.09 -6.51 -9.88
N ALA A 310 -25.75 -7.68 -9.33
CA ALA A 310 -25.84 -7.92 -7.89
C ALA A 310 -24.90 -7.00 -7.10
N LEU A 311 -23.64 -6.87 -7.53
CA LEU A 311 -22.66 -6.02 -6.88
C LEU A 311 -22.99 -4.54 -7.00
N GLU A 312 -23.39 -4.06 -8.18
CA GLU A 312 -23.85 -2.68 -8.40
C GLU A 312 -24.99 -2.32 -7.44
N SER A 313 -25.97 -3.22 -7.31
CA SER A 313 -27.10 -3.05 -6.39
C SER A 313 -26.63 -2.99 -4.93
N GLN A 314 -25.76 -3.90 -4.48
CA GLN A 314 -25.26 -3.88 -3.11
C GLN A 314 -24.42 -2.64 -2.81
N PHE A 315 -23.57 -2.23 -3.74
CA PHE A 315 -22.76 -1.03 -3.55
C PHE A 315 -23.62 0.24 -3.50
N SER A 316 -24.56 0.42 -4.43
CA SER A 316 -25.44 1.59 -4.45
C SER A 316 -26.35 1.68 -3.22
N ASN A 317 -26.76 0.55 -2.66
CA ASN A 317 -27.59 0.50 -1.45
C ASN A 317 -26.79 0.61 -0.13
N THR A 318 -25.46 0.50 -0.19
CA THR A 318 -24.61 0.50 1.01
C THR A 318 -23.78 1.77 1.10
N SER A 319 -24.18 2.68 1.98
CA SER A 319 -23.42 3.89 2.30
C SER A 319 -22.28 3.58 3.28
N ASN A 320 -21.19 4.34 3.20
CA ASN A 320 -20.15 4.32 4.23
C ASN A 320 -20.69 4.87 5.56
N PRO A 321 -20.13 4.47 6.72
CA PRO A 321 -20.48 5.05 8.00
C PRO A 321 -20.20 6.56 8.02
N THR A 322 -21.00 7.31 8.78
CA THR A 322 -20.74 8.72 9.02
C THR A 322 -19.51 8.92 9.91
N GLY A 323 -18.70 9.95 9.63
CA GLY A 323 -17.52 10.28 10.44
C GLY A 323 -16.29 9.46 10.03
N ASP A 324 -15.51 9.01 11.02
CA ASP A 324 -14.22 8.34 10.80
C ASP A 324 -14.28 6.80 10.89
N GLY A 325 -15.49 6.25 11.12
CA GLY A 325 -15.73 4.82 11.24
C GLY A 325 -15.32 4.19 12.57
N GLY A 326 -14.95 4.97 13.58
CA GLY A 326 -14.48 4.46 14.86
C GLY A 326 -13.07 3.88 14.79
N TYR A 327 -12.24 4.39 13.89
CA TYR A 327 -10.87 3.91 13.69
C TYR A 327 -10.00 4.10 14.92
N ASN A 328 -9.02 3.22 15.07
CA ASN A 328 -7.97 3.35 16.08
C ASN A 328 -6.96 4.43 15.65
N SER A 329 -7.14 5.64 16.17
CA SER A 329 -6.25 6.78 15.91
C SER A 329 -4.88 6.69 16.59
N THR A 330 -4.69 5.85 17.61
CA THR A 330 -3.38 5.72 18.25
C THR A 330 -2.41 4.89 17.41
N GLY A 331 -2.95 3.99 16.59
CA GLY A 331 -2.17 2.97 15.90
C GLY A 331 -1.32 2.16 16.88
N GLY A 332 -0.15 1.71 16.43
CA GLY A 332 0.88 1.11 17.29
C GLY A 332 1.47 -0.18 16.73
N ALA A 333 2.62 -0.58 17.26
CA ALA A 333 3.25 -1.85 16.92
C ALA A 333 2.59 -3.01 17.66
N SER A 334 2.44 -4.13 16.97
CA SER A 334 2.07 -5.41 17.59
C SER A 334 3.28 -6.00 18.32
N GLY A 335 3.01 -6.92 19.26
CA GLY A 335 4.05 -7.83 19.75
C GLY A 335 4.44 -8.81 18.64
N CYS A 336 5.72 -9.17 18.54
CA CYS A 336 6.10 -10.22 17.60
C CYS A 336 5.61 -11.59 18.11
N PRO A 337 4.94 -12.40 17.26
CA PRO A 337 4.45 -13.71 17.69
C PRO A 337 5.60 -14.63 18.10
N ALA A 338 5.37 -15.42 19.13
CA ALA A 338 6.30 -16.46 19.54
C ALA A 338 6.27 -17.63 18.54
N TYR A 339 7.42 -18.25 18.30
CA TYR A 339 7.51 -19.50 17.55
C TYR A 339 6.52 -20.55 18.10
N SER A 340 5.72 -21.15 17.21
CA SER A 340 4.67 -22.10 17.59
C SER A 340 4.49 -23.17 16.51
N SER A 341 5.23 -24.27 16.62
CA SER A 341 5.10 -25.39 15.67
C SER A 341 3.79 -26.16 15.86
N PRO A 342 3.08 -26.54 14.78
CA PRO A 342 3.47 -26.39 13.37
C PRO A 342 2.97 -25.10 12.70
N ASN A 343 2.18 -24.28 13.39
CA ASN A 343 1.40 -23.19 12.80
C ASN A 343 2.23 -21.96 12.40
N TRP A 344 3.28 -21.66 13.17
CA TRP A 344 4.13 -20.48 13.01
C TRP A 344 5.60 -20.83 13.22
N LEU A 345 6.37 -20.83 12.13
CA LEU A 345 7.76 -21.29 12.10
C LEU A 345 8.79 -20.16 12.13
N VAL A 346 8.37 -18.93 12.47
CA VAL A 346 9.28 -17.79 12.58
C VAL A 346 9.87 -17.73 13.99
N ALA A 347 11.20 -17.80 14.08
CA ALA A 347 11.91 -17.91 15.35
C ALA A 347 11.92 -16.60 16.17
N ASN A 348 12.03 -15.45 15.49
CA ASN A 348 12.13 -14.12 16.08
C ASN A 348 11.88 -13.04 15.02
N ASP A 349 12.12 -11.78 15.36
CA ASP A 349 11.93 -10.61 14.50
C ASP A 349 13.12 -10.27 13.59
N SER A 350 14.18 -11.08 13.59
CA SER A 350 15.34 -10.87 12.71
C SER A 350 14.97 -11.08 11.25
N LEU A 351 15.31 -10.10 10.42
CA LEU A 351 15.09 -10.14 8.97
C LEU A 351 16.41 -10.40 8.22
N PRO A 352 16.35 -11.01 7.03
CA PRO A 352 17.46 -10.96 6.08
C PRO A 352 17.90 -9.50 5.84
N ALA A 353 19.21 -9.26 5.80
CA ALA A 353 19.77 -7.99 5.35
C ALA A 353 19.46 -7.78 3.87
N ILE A 354 19.35 -6.54 3.42
CA ILE A 354 19.27 -6.27 1.98
C ILE A 354 20.46 -6.94 1.26
N PRO A 355 20.26 -7.62 0.11
CA PRO A 355 21.35 -8.22 -0.64
C PRO A 355 22.38 -7.16 -1.04
N ASP A 356 23.68 -7.46 -0.91
CA ASP A 356 24.76 -6.49 -1.16
C ASP A 356 24.66 -5.81 -2.53
N GLY A 357 24.29 -6.58 -3.57
CA GLY A 357 24.11 -6.07 -4.92
C GLY A 357 22.92 -5.12 -5.10
N ALA A 358 21.98 -5.09 -4.15
CA ALA A 358 20.80 -4.23 -4.17
C ALA A 358 21.01 -2.90 -3.43
N VAL A 359 22.02 -2.80 -2.55
CA VAL A 359 22.30 -1.59 -1.76
C VAL A 359 22.47 -0.36 -2.65
N LYS A 360 23.14 -0.51 -3.80
CA LYS A 360 23.36 0.57 -4.76
C LYS A 360 22.07 1.23 -5.25
N TYR A 361 20.96 0.50 -5.34
CA TYR A 361 19.70 1.04 -5.85
C TYR A 361 19.11 2.09 -4.91
N MET A 362 19.41 2.02 -3.62
CA MET A 362 18.94 3.02 -2.65
C MET A 362 19.45 4.43 -2.98
N THR A 363 20.62 4.56 -3.64
CA THR A 363 21.18 5.86 -4.02
C THR A 363 21.14 6.12 -5.52
N GLU A 364 21.30 5.10 -6.35
CA GLU A 364 21.37 5.23 -7.82
C GLU A 364 19.99 5.19 -8.50
N GLY A 365 18.94 4.75 -7.79
CA GLY A 365 17.66 4.36 -8.37
C GLY A 365 17.71 2.96 -8.99
N ALA A 366 16.57 2.40 -9.38
CA ALA A 366 16.47 1.04 -9.91
C ALA A 366 17.06 0.89 -11.33
N GLY A 367 17.11 1.99 -12.08
CA GLY A 367 17.42 1.96 -13.51
C GLY A 367 16.28 1.34 -14.32
N THR A 368 16.58 0.89 -15.54
CA THR A 368 15.57 0.26 -16.42
C THR A 368 15.16 -1.10 -15.87
N GLY A 369 13.86 -1.27 -15.59
CA GLY A 369 13.29 -2.53 -15.15
C GLY A 369 13.34 -3.62 -16.24
N PRO A 370 13.16 -4.90 -15.86
CA PRO A 370 13.27 -6.02 -16.79
C PRO A 370 12.00 -6.29 -17.62
N GLY A 371 10.87 -5.63 -17.31
CA GLY A 371 9.57 -5.87 -17.91
C GLY A 371 9.06 -7.30 -17.73
N LEU A 372 8.02 -7.67 -18.47
CA LEU A 372 7.43 -9.03 -18.40
C LEU A 372 8.25 -10.07 -19.17
N THR A 373 9.10 -9.64 -20.09
CA THR A 373 9.89 -10.53 -20.95
C THR A 373 11.24 -10.94 -20.38
N GLY A 374 11.70 -10.35 -19.28
CA GLY A 374 13.01 -10.67 -18.69
C GLY A 374 13.16 -12.13 -18.19
N ASP A 375 14.38 -12.50 -17.79
CA ASP A 375 14.75 -13.89 -17.46
C ASP A 375 14.17 -14.39 -16.13
N GLY A 376 13.70 -13.49 -15.26
CA GLY A 376 13.24 -13.79 -13.91
C GLY A 376 14.34 -13.79 -12.87
N SER A 377 13.96 -13.84 -11.58
CA SER A 377 14.89 -13.62 -10.48
C SER A 377 15.08 -14.79 -9.53
N GLN A 378 14.23 -15.82 -9.55
CA GLN A 378 14.18 -16.81 -8.45
C GLN A 378 15.53 -17.46 -8.09
N ASN A 379 16.44 -17.61 -9.06
CA ASN A 379 17.77 -18.18 -8.87
C ASN A 379 18.89 -17.33 -9.48
N ALA A 380 18.70 -16.00 -9.54
CA ALA A 380 19.66 -15.09 -10.20
C ALA A 380 21.00 -14.94 -9.47
N GLY A 381 21.13 -15.51 -8.26
CA GLY A 381 22.31 -15.39 -7.42
C GLY A 381 22.41 -14.04 -6.69
N GLY A 382 23.40 -13.90 -5.80
CA GLY A 382 23.55 -12.68 -4.99
C GLY A 382 22.43 -12.51 -3.97
N ALA A 383 21.96 -13.61 -3.38
CA ALA A 383 21.02 -13.61 -2.28
C ALA A 383 21.60 -12.94 -1.02
N SER A 384 20.72 -12.56 -0.09
CA SER A 384 21.14 -12.05 1.21
C SER A 384 21.99 -13.07 1.97
N THR A 385 23.14 -12.63 2.48
CA THR A 385 24.10 -13.45 3.25
C THR A 385 24.14 -13.10 4.74
N GLY A 386 23.29 -12.17 5.20
CA GLY A 386 23.37 -11.62 6.55
C GLY A 386 22.01 -11.33 7.17
N THR A 387 22.05 -10.94 8.43
CA THR A 387 20.89 -10.49 9.19
C THR A 387 20.89 -8.97 9.26
N ALA A 388 19.74 -8.34 9.02
CA ALA A 388 19.57 -6.91 9.13
C ALA A 388 19.79 -6.44 10.57
N THR A 389 20.38 -5.26 10.74
CA THR A 389 20.35 -4.59 12.04
C THR A 389 19.01 -3.89 12.19
N ALA A 390 18.41 -3.94 13.37
CA ALA A 390 17.16 -3.22 13.66
C ALA A 390 17.32 -1.72 13.31
N GLY A 391 16.37 -1.14 12.58
CA GLY A 391 16.47 0.23 12.09
C GLY A 391 17.23 0.43 10.78
N SER A 392 17.82 -0.62 10.19
CA SER A 392 18.66 -0.49 8.98
C SER A 392 17.91 -0.06 7.71
N GLY A 393 16.58 -0.16 7.70
CA GLY A 393 15.72 0.38 6.64
C GLY A 393 15.36 1.85 6.83
N SER A 394 15.73 2.47 7.96
CA SER A 394 15.46 3.89 8.21
C SER A 394 16.20 4.76 7.21
N ALA A 395 15.57 5.86 6.79
CA ALA A 395 16.20 6.80 5.87
C ALA A 395 17.46 7.41 6.50
N THR A 396 18.55 7.44 5.75
CA THR A 396 19.83 8.02 6.18
C THR A 396 19.92 9.52 5.90
N ALA A 397 19.09 10.03 4.98
CA ALA A 397 18.95 11.45 4.68
C ALA A 397 17.78 12.08 5.45
N THR A 398 18.08 13.07 6.30
CA THR A 398 17.05 13.86 6.97
C THR A 398 16.42 14.81 5.95
N ALA A 399 15.26 14.44 5.39
CA ALA A 399 14.43 15.40 4.66
C ALA A 399 13.91 16.44 5.68
N SER A 400 14.50 17.62 5.68
CA SER A 400 14.01 18.77 6.42
C SER A 400 12.64 19.20 5.88
N GLY A 401 11.56 18.83 6.58
CA GLY A 401 10.25 19.44 6.34
C GLY A 401 9.03 18.54 6.62
N SER A 402 8.79 18.18 7.88
CA SER A 402 7.44 18.16 8.48
C SER A 402 7.54 17.78 9.96
N SER A 403 7.12 18.70 10.83
CA SER A 403 7.06 18.49 12.27
C SER A 403 5.89 17.57 12.64
N SER A 404 6.19 16.34 13.04
CA SER A 404 5.27 15.52 13.84
C SER A 404 5.71 15.55 15.30
N THR A 405 4.95 16.26 16.13
CA THR A 405 5.18 16.34 17.57
C THR A 405 4.64 15.07 18.23
N SER A 406 5.51 14.14 18.62
CA SER A 406 5.14 12.99 19.45
C SER A 406 5.45 13.30 20.93
N THR A 407 4.40 13.39 21.75
CA THR A 407 4.52 13.53 23.22
C THR A 407 4.44 12.15 23.87
N SER A 408 5.59 11.59 24.25
CA SER A 408 5.66 10.46 25.18
C SER A 408 5.78 10.97 26.62
N LYS A 409 4.74 10.75 27.43
CA LYS A 409 4.80 10.95 28.89
C LYS A 409 5.50 9.76 29.55
N SER A 410 6.64 9.99 30.20
CA SER A 410 7.11 9.15 31.28
C SER A 410 7.57 10.05 32.43
N GLY A 411 7.11 9.71 33.64
CA GLY A 411 7.23 10.55 34.82
C GLY A 411 8.66 10.61 35.37
N ALA A 412 9.15 11.84 35.56
CA ALA A 412 10.22 12.17 36.48
C ALA A 412 9.87 13.49 37.19
N THR A 413 10.04 13.48 38.50
CA THR A 413 9.83 14.58 39.45
C THR A 413 10.37 15.93 38.97
N ALA A 414 9.50 16.94 38.99
CA ALA A 414 9.78 18.32 38.61
C ALA A 414 10.72 19.01 39.62
N MET A 415 11.91 19.39 39.16
CA MET A 415 12.63 20.55 39.70
C MET A 415 12.39 21.72 38.74
N ASN A 416 11.71 22.76 39.23
CA ASN A 416 11.46 23.97 38.45
C ASN A 416 12.77 24.70 38.17
N ALA A 417 13.16 24.77 36.89
CA ALA A 417 14.11 25.77 36.39
C ALA A 417 13.31 27.00 35.91
N PRO A 418 13.74 28.23 36.23
CA PRO A 418 12.92 29.42 36.03
C PRO A 418 12.79 29.78 34.55
N GLU A 419 11.57 30.15 34.13
CA GLU A 419 11.30 30.73 32.81
C GLU A 419 12.10 32.03 32.63
N TRP A 420 12.95 32.07 31.60
CA TRP A 420 13.56 33.31 31.14
C TRP A 420 12.52 34.09 30.33
N SER A 421 11.79 34.96 31.01
CA SER A 421 10.96 35.97 30.37
C SER A 421 11.84 36.98 29.62
N LEU A 422 11.60 37.12 28.31
CA LEU A 422 12.24 38.11 27.42
C LEU A 422 11.65 39.53 27.57
N ALA A 423 10.81 39.77 28.58
CA ALA A 423 10.22 41.07 28.89
C ALA A 423 11.22 42.16 29.37
N PRO A 424 12.34 41.88 30.10
CA PRO A 424 13.22 42.94 30.59
C PRO A 424 14.13 43.53 29.49
N MET A 425 14.30 42.83 28.36
CA MET A 425 15.22 43.26 27.30
C MET A 425 14.61 44.34 26.39
N ILE A 426 13.26 44.41 26.32
CA ILE A 426 12.54 45.42 25.51
C ILE A 426 12.43 46.76 26.27
N CYS A 427 12.34 46.75 27.60
CA CYS A 427 12.36 47.99 28.39
C CYS A 427 13.75 48.65 28.48
N GLY A 428 14.84 47.87 28.40
CA GLY A 428 16.22 48.39 28.39
C GLY A 428 16.58 49.13 27.10
N ALA A 429 16.09 48.68 25.94
CA ALA A 429 16.37 49.30 24.65
C ALA A 429 15.72 50.69 24.49
N VAL A 430 14.56 50.92 25.12
CA VAL A 430 13.82 52.20 25.06
C VAL A 430 14.48 53.29 25.93
N VAL A 431 15.13 52.91 27.04
CA VAL A 431 15.84 53.86 27.93
C VAL A 431 17.18 54.31 27.34
N VAL A 432 17.88 53.42 26.62
CA VAL A 432 19.16 53.73 25.95
C VAL A 432 18.94 54.59 24.70
N MET A 433 17.87 54.38 23.93
CA MET A 433 17.53 55.27 22.81
C MET A 433 17.05 56.67 23.25
N SER A 434 16.43 56.79 24.42
CA SER A 434 15.96 58.08 24.94
C SER A 434 17.06 58.94 25.59
N THR A 435 18.21 58.34 25.95
CA THR A 435 19.37 59.06 26.49
C THR A 435 20.32 59.55 25.39
N PHE A 436 20.36 58.92 24.22
CA PHE A 436 21.16 59.40 23.08
C PHE A 436 20.46 60.51 22.25
N PHE A 437 19.13 60.60 22.25
CA PHE A 437 18.40 61.68 21.57
C PHE A 437 18.23 62.97 22.42
N GLY A 438 18.46 62.90 23.73
CA GLY A 438 18.39 64.07 24.63
C GLY A 438 19.69 64.88 24.76
N ALA A 439 20.83 64.37 24.28
CA ALA A 439 22.15 64.99 24.42
C ALA A 439 22.65 65.71 23.15
N THR A 440 21.80 65.90 22.13
CA THR A 440 22.11 66.66 20.90
C THR A 440 21.21 67.88 20.68
N LEU A 441 20.42 68.25 21.69
CA LEU A 441 19.62 69.48 21.72
C LEU A 441 19.78 70.16 23.08
N LEU A 442 21.00 70.63 23.35
CA LEU A 442 21.34 71.83 24.15
C LEU A 442 22.83 72.16 23.99
#